data_AF-A0AAE1FYV0-F1
#
_entry.id   AF-A0AAE1FYV0-F1
#
_cell.length_a   1.000
_cell.length_b   1.000
_cell.length_c   1.000
_cell.angle_alpha   90.00
_cell.angle_beta   90.00
_cell.angle_gamma   90.00
#
_symmetry.space_group_name_H-M   'P 1'
#
loop_
_entity.id
_entity.type
_entity.pdbx_description
1 polymer ?
#
loop_
_entity_poly.entity_id
_entity_poly.type
_entity_poly.pdbx_seq_one_letter_code
_entity_poly.pdbx_strand_id
1 'polypeptide(L)'
;MDNSPLNKAHREQRRAESCCRSRRLEEAAECHGRAAELLTAALALTSNTLARQSITLQHGHHLRQQELLRFRSQQLEKYVKAMENQRMKMGSGSGSSSGGGGSGSACRELPTVTTHVGKKAQAITVEMTRNTEKFESLLSLLIPEETSGVGDEKADESKSSKKLQDDKQLPSAINSPGEGEDLTMNMKDGSSSQTKKAIPEDELKRRVSVSGVKKEKDMMVIVEELRTLRDHQADLITQLMTDLSFLEKENSQLKNQVRDLQDKCEQFEGERRRMRAMADSSCSPFVFSPLSEFSPDAPSGVPDLAPLEMPPLDFLDGTGTGM
;
A
#
# COMPACT_ATOMS: atom_id res chain seq x y z
N MET A 1 -33.81 -18.31 -2.58
CA MET A 1 -32.61 -18.37 -1.70
C MET A 1 -31.66 -17.18 -1.93
N ASP A 2 -32.10 -16.17 -2.68
CA ASP A 2 -31.24 -15.10 -3.23
C ASP A 2 -30.91 -13.99 -2.23
N ASN A 3 -31.52 -14.06 -1.04
CA ASN A 3 -31.39 -13.06 0.01
C ASN A 3 -30.43 -13.46 1.15
N SER A 4 -29.74 -14.60 1.04
CA SER A 4 -28.70 -14.98 2.00
C SER A 4 -27.59 -13.93 2.04
N PRO A 5 -27.05 -13.55 3.23
CA PRO A 5 -25.98 -12.56 3.34
C PRO A 5 -24.73 -12.97 2.53
N LEU A 6 -24.43 -14.26 2.47
CA LEU A 6 -23.31 -14.79 1.67
C LEU A 6 -23.51 -14.54 0.17
N ASN A 7 -24.72 -14.76 -0.35
CA ASN A 7 -25.06 -14.50 -1.77
C ASN A 7 -24.96 -13.00 -2.10
N LYS A 8 -25.35 -12.14 -1.16
CA LYS A 8 -25.21 -10.68 -1.31
C LYS A 8 -23.73 -10.27 -1.33
N ALA A 9 -22.88 -10.87 -0.49
CA ALA A 9 -21.45 -10.59 -0.46
C ALA A 9 -20.78 -10.90 -1.82
N HIS A 10 -21.05 -12.06 -2.41
CA HIS A 10 -20.54 -12.40 -3.75
C HIS A 10 -21.05 -11.48 -4.86
N ARG A 11 -22.26 -10.94 -4.74
CA ARG A 11 -22.76 -9.93 -5.69
C ARG A 11 -21.99 -8.62 -5.56
N GLU A 12 -21.72 -8.16 -4.33
CA GLU A 12 -20.87 -6.98 -4.10
C GLU A 12 -19.43 -7.22 -4.58
N GLN A 13 -18.89 -8.44 -4.46
CA GLN A 13 -17.59 -8.78 -5.04
C GLN A 13 -17.56 -8.60 -6.56
N ARG A 14 -18.53 -9.16 -7.30
CA ARG A 14 -18.62 -8.98 -8.77
C ARG A 14 -18.78 -7.50 -9.15
N ARG A 15 -19.52 -6.74 -8.33
CA ARG A 15 -19.66 -5.28 -8.50
C ARG A 15 -18.32 -4.56 -8.29
N ALA A 16 -17.55 -4.93 -7.27
CA ALA A 16 -16.23 -4.38 -7.00
C ALA A 16 -15.29 -4.61 -8.19
N GLU A 17 -15.26 -5.83 -8.74
CA GLU A 17 -14.48 -6.16 -9.94
C GLU A 17 -14.89 -5.30 -11.14
N SER A 18 -16.19 -5.08 -11.34
CA SER A 18 -16.69 -4.17 -12.38
C SER A 18 -16.20 -2.73 -12.18
N CYS A 19 -16.24 -2.22 -10.95
CA CYS A 19 -15.75 -0.88 -10.63
C CYS A 19 -14.23 -0.75 -10.85
N CYS A 20 -13.46 -1.79 -10.51
CA CYS A 20 -12.03 -1.85 -10.77
C CYS A 20 -11.72 -1.74 -12.27
N ARG A 21 -12.43 -2.49 -13.12
CA ARG A 21 -12.28 -2.41 -14.59
C ARG A 21 -12.59 -1.01 -15.13
N SER A 22 -13.56 -0.31 -14.52
CA SER A 22 -13.90 1.08 -14.87
C SER A 22 -13.01 2.14 -14.20
N ARG A 23 -11.93 1.75 -13.52
CA ARG A 23 -11.00 2.65 -12.78
C ARG A 23 -11.67 3.49 -11.68
N ARG A 24 -12.84 3.09 -11.18
CA ARG A 24 -13.53 3.74 -10.05
C ARG A 24 -13.08 3.09 -8.74
N LEU A 25 -11.84 3.39 -8.34
CA LEU A 25 -11.16 2.69 -7.22
C LEU A 25 -11.85 2.89 -5.87
N GLU A 26 -12.38 4.08 -5.62
CA GLU A 26 -13.05 4.39 -4.34
C GLU A 26 -14.36 3.61 -4.17
N GLU A 27 -15.18 3.54 -5.22
CA GLU A 27 -16.40 2.73 -5.21
C GLU A 27 -16.12 1.23 -5.12
N ALA A 28 -15.03 0.77 -5.76
CA ALA A 28 -14.59 -0.62 -5.61
C ALA A 28 -14.21 -0.93 -4.15
N ALA A 29 -13.51 -0.01 -3.48
CA ALA A 29 -13.17 -0.14 -2.06
C ALA A 29 -14.43 -0.18 -1.18
N GLU A 30 -15.44 0.64 -1.48
CA GLU A 30 -16.73 0.56 -0.78
C GLU A 30 -17.47 -0.76 -1.00
N CYS A 31 -17.45 -1.30 -2.24
CA CYS A 31 -18.06 -2.60 -2.53
C CYS A 31 -17.40 -3.72 -1.70
N HIS A 32 -16.07 -3.71 -1.57
CA HIS A 32 -15.36 -4.65 -0.71
C HIS A 32 -15.67 -4.45 0.78
N GLY A 33 -15.83 -3.20 1.23
CA GLY A 33 -16.31 -2.91 2.59
C GLY A 33 -17.69 -3.51 2.87
N ARG A 34 -18.66 -3.28 1.98
CA ARG A 34 -20.01 -3.88 2.07
C ARG A 34 -19.98 -5.41 2.03
N ALA A 35 -19.10 -6.00 1.21
CA ALA A 35 -18.93 -7.45 1.17
C ALA A 35 -18.42 -8.00 2.51
N ALA A 36 -17.45 -7.33 3.15
CA ALA A 36 -16.94 -7.71 4.47
C ALA A 36 -18.02 -7.62 5.56
N GLU A 37 -18.84 -6.57 5.57
CA GLU A 37 -19.99 -6.45 6.49
C GLU A 37 -21.00 -7.60 6.31
N LEU A 38 -21.31 -7.94 5.05
CA LEU A 38 -22.22 -9.04 4.73
C LEU A 38 -21.63 -10.42 5.14
N LEU A 39 -20.33 -10.62 5.00
CA LEU A 39 -19.66 -11.84 5.48
C LEU A 39 -19.66 -11.93 7.00
N THR A 40 -19.54 -10.79 7.70
CA THR A 40 -19.70 -10.73 9.16
C THR A 40 -21.11 -11.19 9.59
N ALA A 41 -22.14 -10.75 8.87
CA ALA A 41 -23.51 -11.23 9.09
C ALA A 41 -23.65 -12.73 8.76
N ALA A 42 -22.97 -13.23 7.73
CA ALA A 42 -22.97 -14.66 7.38
C ALA A 42 -22.28 -15.52 8.47
N LEU A 43 -21.19 -15.02 9.08
CA LEU A 43 -20.52 -15.70 10.19
C LEU A 43 -21.44 -15.91 11.40
N ALA A 44 -22.31 -14.94 11.68
CA ALA A 44 -23.27 -15.04 12.78
C ALA A 44 -24.34 -16.13 12.57
N LEU A 45 -24.71 -16.41 11.32
CA LEU A 45 -25.73 -17.41 10.96
C LEU A 45 -25.16 -18.82 10.75
N THR A 46 -23.84 -18.94 10.58
CA THR A 46 -23.20 -20.21 10.23
C THR A 46 -22.78 -20.97 11.48
N SER A 47 -23.29 -22.20 11.63
CA SER A 47 -22.95 -23.12 12.72
C SER A 47 -21.78 -24.05 12.39
N ASN A 48 -21.61 -24.42 11.12
CA ASN A 48 -20.53 -25.32 10.69
C ASN A 48 -19.14 -24.64 10.83
N THR A 49 -18.23 -25.30 11.53
CA THR A 49 -16.88 -24.80 11.86
C THR A 49 -16.02 -24.55 10.62
N LEU A 50 -15.98 -25.51 9.68
CA LEU A 50 -15.22 -25.39 8.43
C LEU A 50 -15.76 -24.23 7.57
N ALA A 51 -17.09 -24.11 7.48
CA ALA A 51 -17.71 -23.01 6.75
C ALA A 51 -17.38 -21.65 7.39
N ARG A 52 -17.38 -21.54 8.72
CA ARG A 52 -16.97 -20.31 9.43
C ARG A 52 -15.51 -19.94 9.14
N GLN A 53 -14.59 -20.91 9.14
CA GLN A 53 -13.18 -20.66 8.80
C GLN A 53 -13.05 -20.11 7.37
N SER A 54 -13.72 -20.75 6.39
CA SER A 54 -13.73 -20.28 5.00
C SER A 54 -14.26 -18.85 4.87
N ILE A 55 -15.40 -18.55 5.50
CA ILE A 55 -16.00 -17.20 5.49
C ILE A 55 -15.06 -16.19 6.16
N THR A 56 -14.36 -16.57 7.23
CA THR A 56 -13.39 -15.71 7.93
C THR A 56 -12.21 -15.34 7.02
N LEU A 57 -11.69 -16.30 6.26
CA LEU A 57 -10.63 -16.03 5.28
C LEU A 57 -11.11 -15.08 4.18
N GLN A 58 -12.32 -15.29 3.65
CA GLN A 58 -12.92 -14.40 2.65
C GLN A 58 -13.13 -12.99 3.20
N HIS A 59 -13.56 -12.86 4.46
CA HIS A 59 -13.71 -11.57 5.13
C HIS A 59 -12.36 -10.83 5.22
N GLY A 60 -11.31 -11.52 5.68
CA GLY A 60 -9.96 -10.97 5.73
C GLY A 60 -9.43 -10.55 4.35
N HIS A 61 -9.71 -11.33 3.31
CA HIS A 61 -9.39 -10.96 1.92
C HIS A 61 -10.05 -9.64 1.51
N HIS A 62 -11.35 -9.45 1.78
CA HIS A 62 -12.04 -8.22 1.41
C HIS A 62 -11.56 -6.98 2.17
N LEU A 63 -11.20 -7.10 3.45
CA LEU A 63 -10.59 -5.99 4.19
C LEU A 63 -9.26 -5.56 3.57
N ARG A 64 -8.38 -6.51 3.24
CA ARG A 64 -7.10 -6.21 2.59
C ARG A 64 -7.28 -5.56 1.21
N GLN A 65 -8.22 -6.07 0.40
CA GLN A 65 -8.54 -5.47 -0.90
C GLN A 65 -9.07 -4.04 -0.76
N GLN A 66 -9.92 -3.78 0.24
CA GLN A 66 -10.41 -2.44 0.53
C GLN A 66 -9.26 -1.47 0.87
N GLU A 67 -8.34 -1.87 1.73
CA GLU A 67 -7.17 -1.06 2.10
C GLU A 67 -6.26 -0.78 0.90
N LEU A 68 -5.95 -1.81 0.11
CA LEU A 68 -5.13 -1.70 -1.10
C LEU A 68 -5.73 -0.70 -2.10
N LEU A 69 -7.05 -0.78 -2.35
CA LEU A 69 -7.73 0.13 -3.27
C LEU A 69 -7.76 1.57 -2.74
N ARG A 70 -7.97 1.78 -1.44
CA ARG A 70 -7.88 3.12 -0.83
C ARG A 70 -6.49 3.71 -0.98
N PHE A 71 -5.45 2.93 -0.71
CA PHE A 71 -4.08 3.36 -0.90
C PHE A 71 -3.81 3.78 -2.35
N ARG A 72 -4.24 2.97 -3.32
CA ARG A 72 -4.11 3.30 -4.76
C ARG A 72 -4.86 4.56 -5.15
N SER A 73 -6.07 4.74 -4.63
CA SER A 73 -6.87 5.96 -4.87
C SER A 73 -6.10 7.21 -4.41
N GLN A 74 -5.54 7.18 -3.19
CA GLN A 74 -4.76 8.29 -2.65
C GLN A 74 -3.48 8.58 -3.47
N GLN A 75 -2.79 7.53 -3.94
CA GLN A 75 -1.60 7.71 -4.80
C GLN A 75 -1.97 8.37 -6.13
N LEU A 76 -3.07 7.94 -6.75
CA LEU A 76 -3.56 8.54 -7.99
C LEU A 76 -3.95 10.01 -7.77
N GLU A 77 -4.63 10.32 -6.68
CA GLU A 77 -5.03 11.69 -6.34
C GLU A 77 -3.82 12.62 -6.15
N LYS A 78 -2.81 12.19 -5.38
CA LYS A 78 -1.55 12.93 -5.18
C LYS A 78 -0.84 13.19 -6.50
N TYR A 79 -0.80 12.19 -7.37
CA TYR A 79 -0.18 12.30 -8.69
C TYR A 79 -0.94 13.30 -9.59
N VAL A 80 -2.27 13.21 -9.65
CA VAL A 80 -3.11 14.15 -10.42
C VAL A 80 -2.90 15.58 -9.94
N LYS A 81 -2.88 15.82 -8.63
CA LYS A 81 -2.58 17.12 -8.03
C LYS A 81 -1.18 17.64 -8.41
N ALA A 82 -0.16 16.77 -8.37
CA ALA A 82 1.20 17.15 -8.76
C ALA A 82 1.28 17.56 -10.24
N MET A 83 0.60 16.83 -11.13
CA MET A 83 0.52 17.14 -12.56
C MET A 83 -0.23 18.45 -12.84
N GLU A 84 -1.31 18.71 -12.10
CA GLU A 84 -2.05 19.98 -12.19
C GLU A 84 -1.21 21.18 -11.73
N ASN A 85 -0.48 21.03 -10.62
CA ASN A 85 0.44 22.06 -10.13
C ASN A 85 1.54 22.37 -11.16
N GLN A 86 2.09 21.34 -11.82
CA GLN A 86 3.04 21.54 -12.92
C GLN A 86 2.41 22.27 -14.12
N ARG A 87 1.14 21.95 -14.45
CA ARG A 87 0.41 22.62 -15.52
C ARG A 87 0.20 24.11 -15.21
N MET A 88 -0.14 24.45 -13.98
CA MET A 88 -0.27 25.85 -13.54
C MET A 88 1.07 26.59 -13.56
N LYS A 89 2.16 25.93 -13.14
CA LYS A 89 3.52 26.52 -13.16
C LYS A 89 3.99 26.87 -14.58
N MET A 90 3.66 26.03 -15.57
CA MET A 90 4.02 26.27 -16.97
C MET A 90 3.05 27.24 -17.68
N GLY A 91 1.76 27.23 -17.31
CA GLY A 91 0.73 28.08 -17.93
C GLY A 91 0.74 29.54 -17.45
N SER A 92 1.24 29.82 -16.25
CA SER A 92 1.21 31.17 -15.65
C SER A 92 2.44 32.04 -15.99
N GLY A 93 3.42 31.51 -16.73
CA GLY A 93 4.67 32.22 -17.05
C GLY A 93 4.64 33.15 -18.27
N SER A 94 3.53 33.19 -19.04
CA SER A 94 3.51 33.87 -20.34
C SER A 94 2.74 35.20 -20.38
N GLY A 95 2.38 35.77 -19.22
CA GLY A 95 1.43 36.89 -19.14
C GLY A 95 1.87 38.07 -18.27
N SER A 96 3.12 38.53 -18.37
CA SER A 96 3.53 39.85 -17.86
C SER A 96 4.77 40.37 -18.58
N SER A 97 4.61 40.65 -19.88
CA SER A 97 5.33 41.73 -20.54
C SER A 97 4.30 42.70 -21.10
N SER A 98 3.79 43.54 -20.21
CA SER A 98 3.24 44.83 -20.56
C SER A 98 4.28 45.63 -21.35
N GLY A 99 3.97 45.99 -22.59
CA GLY A 99 4.70 47.04 -23.29
C GLY A 99 4.66 46.93 -24.82
N GLY A 100 3.86 47.78 -25.45
CA GLY A 100 4.08 48.17 -26.85
C GLY A 100 2.86 47.97 -27.73
N GLY A 101 2.08 49.05 -27.90
CA GLY A 101 0.99 49.11 -28.85
C GLY A 101 1.44 48.92 -30.30
N GLY A 102 0.51 48.44 -31.12
CA GLY A 102 0.71 48.24 -32.54
C GLY A 102 -0.61 47.94 -33.23
N SER A 103 -1.37 48.98 -33.51
CA SER A 103 -2.50 48.95 -34.44
C SER A 103 -1.97 48.66 -35.84
N GLY A 104 -2.38 47.56 -36.47
CA GLY A 104 -2.08 47.34 -37.87
C GLY A 104 -2.30 45.92 -38.41
N SER A 105 -3.41 45.79 -39.15
CA SER A 105 -3.44 45.17 -40.47
C SER A 105 -3.45 43.63 -40.61
N ALA A 106 -4.58 43.18 -41.18
CA ALA A 106 -4.72 42.22 -42.26
C ALA A 106 -4.15 40.79 -42.11
N CYS A 107 -5.08 39.86 -41.96
CA CYS A 107 -5.30 38.71 -42.85
C CYS A 107 -4.02 38.00 -43.36
N ARG A 108 -3.66 36.89 -42.70
CA ARG A 108 -2.99 35.74 -43.34
C ARG A 108 -3.18 34.47 -42.52
N GLU A 109 -3.46 33.40 -43.23
CA GLU A 109 -3.86 32.07 -42.77
C GLU A 109 -2.85 31.44 -41.80
N LEU A 110 -3.40 30.80 -40.77
CA LEU A 110 -2.68 30.10 -39.71
C LEU A 110 -2.20 28.72 -40.17
N PRO A 111 -0.91 28.37 -40.02
CA PRO A 111 -0.48 26.98 -40.11
C PRO A 111 -0.94 26.23 -38.85
N THR A 112 -1.63 25.12 -39.06
CA THR A 112 -2.05 24.15 -38.05
C THR A 112 -0.84 23.48 -37.39
N VAL A 113 -0.34 24.04 -36.29
CA VAL A 113 0.72 23.44 -35.47
C VAL A 113 0.12 22.30 -34.64
N THR A 114 0.23 21.09 -35.17
CA THR A 114 -0.21 19.84 -34.56
C THR A 114 0.84 19.28 -33.59
N THR A 115 0.43 19.12 -32.33
CA THR A 115 0.62 17.92 -31.49
C THR A 115 2.04 17.37 -31.25
N HIS A 116 2.87 18.04 -30.45
CA HIS A 116 4.07 17.41 -29.85
C HIS A 116 4.04 17.24 -28.33
N VAL A 117 3.14 17.94 -27.62
CA VAL A 117 3.06 17.88 -26.15
C VAL A 117 2.38 16.59 -25.64
N GLY A 118 1.55 15.93 -26.48
CA GLY A 118 0.80 14.73 -26.09
C GLY A 118 1.63 13.44 -25.93
N LYS A 119 2.77 13.32 -26.61
CA LYS A 119 3.56 12.06 -26.63
C LYS A 119 4.28 11.79 -25.30
N LYS A 120 4.75 12.83 -24.61
CA LYS A 120 5.39 12.67 -23.29
C LYS A 120 4.38 12.30 -22.20
N ALA A 121 3.17 12.88 -22.23
CA ALA A 121 2.12 12.54 -21.27
C ALA A 121 1.64 11.08 -21.42
N GLN A 122 1.53 10.59 -22.66
CA GLN A 122 1.19 9.17 -22.90
C GLN A 122 2.30 8.22 -22.42
N ALA A 123 3.57 8.53 -22.66
CA ALA A 123 4.68 7.68 -22.23
C ALA A 123 4.74 7.49 -20.70
N ILE A 124 4.50 8.55 -19.94
CA ILE A 124 4.48 8.48 -18.47
C ILE A 124 3.30 7.65 -17.96
N THR A 125 2.14 7.77 -18.60
CA THR A 125 0.94 6.98 -18.25
C THR A 125 1.18 5.47 -18.45
N VAL A 126 1.87 5.10 -19.54
CA VAL A 126 2.22 3.71 -19.87
C VAL A 126 3.26 3.12 -18.90
N GLU A 127 4.24 3.93 -18.48
CA GLU A 127 5.20 3.47 -17.44
C GLU A 127 4.52 3.26 -16.08
N MET A 128 3.56 4.11 -15.70
CA MET A 128 2.82 3.93 -14.44
C MET A 128 1.98 2.66 -14.45
N THR A 129 1.31 2.32 -15.56
CA THR A 129 0.58 1.05 -15.67
C THR A 129 1.53 -0.14 -15.53
N ARG A 130 2.72 -0.04 -16.11
CA ARG A 130 3.73 -1.10 -16.01
C ARG A 130 4.30 -1.25 -14.59
N ASN A 131 4.50 -0.15 -13.86
CA ASN A 131 4.97 -0.21 -12.47
C ASN A 131 3.87 -0.68 -11.51
N THR A 132 2.60 -0.37 -11.78
CA THR A 132 1.49 -0.89 -10.98
C THR A 132 1.30 -2.40 -11.18
N GLU A 133 1.48 -2.92 -12.39
CA GLU A 133 1.50 -4.38 -12.66
C GLU A 133 2.67 -5.09 -11.98
N LYS A 134 3.87 -4.49 -11.97
CA LYS A 134 5.02 -5.06 -11.23
C LYS A 134 4.76 -5.14 -9.73
N PHE A 135 4.13 -4.12 -9.17
CA PHE A 135 3.77 -4.10 -7.75
C PHE A 135 2.68 -5.13 -7.41
N GLU A 136 1.71 -5.37 -8.31
CA GLU A 136 0.75 -6.47 -8.16
C GLU A 136 1.44 -7.84 -8.14
N SER A 137 2.41 -8.04 -9.03
CA SER A 137 3.18 -9.28 -9.09
C SER A 137 3.97 -9.52 -7.79
N LEU A 138 4.54 -8.46 -7.20
CA LEU A 138 5.21 -8.53 -5.90
C LEU A 138 4.25 -8.79 -4.74
N LEU A 139 3.07 -8.16 -4.74
CA LEU A 139 2.04 -8.43 -3.73
C LEU A 139 1.54 -9.87 -3.80
N SER A 140 1.38 -10.42 -5.01
CA SER A 140 1.02 -11.83 -5.20
C SER A 140 2.10 -12.79 -4.68
N LEU A 141 3.36 -12.34 -4.61
CA LEU A 141 4.49 -13.12 -4.06
C LEU A 141 4.58 -13.03 -2.53
N LEU A 142 4.18 -11.90 -1.94
CA LEU A 142 4.16 -11.67 -0.49
C LEU A 142 2.93 -12.25 0.20
N ILE A 143 1.91 -12.62 -0.55
CA ILE A 143 0.81 -13.45 -0.05
C ILE A 143 1.30 -14.89 -0.21
N PRO A 144 1.78 -15.57 0.85
CA PRO A 144 1.86 -17.02 0.79
C PRO A 144 0.44 -17.47 0.44
N GLU A 145 0.28 -18.07 -0.74
CA GLU A 145 -0.87 -18.91 -0.98
C GLU A 145 -0.81 -19.94 0.14
N GLU A 146 -1.64 -19.73 1.16
CA GLU A 146 -1.97 -20.74 2.15
C GLU A 146 -2.67 -21.83 1.34
N THR A 147 -1.85 -22.58 0.60
CA THR A 147 -2.26 -23.81 -0.05
C THR A 147 -2.84 -24.60 1.09
N SER A 148 -4.13 -24.86 0.96
CA SER A 148 -4.88 -25.77 1.79
C SER A 148 -4.11 -27.09 1.81
N GLY A 149 -3.18 -27.21 2.74
CA GLY A 149 -2.55 -28.45 3.15
C GLY A 149 -3.68 -29.29 3.74
N VAL A 150 -4.35 -30.04 2.88
CA VAL A 150 -5.14 -31.19 3.25
C VAL A 150 -4.19 -32.04 4.10
N GLY A 151 -4.52 -32.13 5.38
CA GLY A 151 -3.71 -32.85 6.37
C GLY A 151 -3.64 -34.32 6.02
N ASP A 152 -2.47 -34.77 5.60
CA ASP A 152 -2.03 -36.15 5.84
C ASP A 152 -1.39 -36.20 7.23
N GLU A 153 -2.24 -36.25 8.27
CA GLU A 153 -1.82 -36.72 9.59
C GLU A 153 -1.59 -38.23 9.51
N LYS A 154 -0.35 -38.63 9.18
CA LYS A 154 0.17 -39.92 9.63
C LYS A 154 1.03 -39.69 10.85
N ALA A 155 0.49 -40.16 11.98
CA ALA A 155 1.22 -40.40 13.20
C ALA A 155 2.47 -41.24 12.92
N ASP A 156 3.63 -40.74 13.32
CA ASP A 156 4.70 -41.65 13.74
C ASP A 156 5.40 -41.10 14.98
N GLU A 157 5.19 -41.86 16.04
CA GLU A 157 5.60 -41.62 17.41
C GLU A 157 6.98 -42.25 17.58
N SER A 158 8.05 -41.46 17.70
CA SER A 158 9.36 -41.98 18.11
C SER A 158 10.23 -40.93 18.78
N LYS A 159 10.12 -40.95 20.11
CA LYS A 159 11.18 -40.73 21.13
C LYS A 159 12.59 -40.50 20.58
N SER A 160 13.19 -39.36 20.90
CA SER A 160 14.62 -39.32 21.24
C SER A 160 14.97 -38.10 22.08
N SER A 161 15.14 -38.37 23.37
CA SER A 161 15.74 -37.48 24.35
C SER A 161 17.19 -37.16 23.97
N LYS A 162 17.55 -35.88 23.82
CA LYS A 162 18.94 -35.44 24.06
C LYS A 162 19.00 -33.99 24.56
N LYS A 163 19.04 -33.94 25.89
CA LYS A 163 19.67 -32.95 26.76
C LYS A 163 20.93 -32.35 26.13
N LEU A 164 20.97 -31.03 25.96
CA LEU A 164 22.21 -30.27 26.04
C LEU A 164 21.91 -28.88 26.62
N GLN A 165 22.39 -28.71 27.85
CA GLN A 165 22.76 -27.42 28.42
C GLN A 165 23.93 -26.89 27.59
N ASP A 166 23.99 -25.58 27.36
CA ASP A 166 25.12 -24.78 27.85
C ASP A 166 24.94 -23.29 27.55
N ASP A 167 25.40 -22.54 28.54
CA ASP A 167 25.59 -21.11 28.63
C ASP A 167 26.28 -20.48 27.41
N LYS A 168 25.96 -19.20 27.11
CA LYS A 168 26.93 -18.08 27.20
C LYS A 168 26.38 -16.75 26.69
N GLN A 169 26.34 -15.81 27.63
CA GLN A 169 26.92 -14.46 27.59
C GLN A 169 26.63 -13.55 26.38
N LEU A 170 25.81 -12.53 26.68
CA LEU A 170 25.85 -11.18 26.10
C LEU A 170 27.26 -10.59 26.06
N PRO A 171 27.55 -9.74 25.07
CA PRO A 171 28.26 -8.51 25.39
C PRO A 171 27.52 -7.26 24.88
N SER A 172 27.36 -6.33 25.83
CA SER A 172 27.12 -4.91 25.68
C SER A 172 28.30 -4.19 25.02
N ALA A 173 28.03 -3.39 23.99
CA ALA A 173 28.89 -2.30 23.51
C ALA A 173 27.98 -1.33 22.73
N ILE A 174 27.44 -0.26 23.32
CA ILE A 174 28.06 1.05 23.58
C ILE A 174 29.19 1.38 22.60
N ASN A 175 28.89 2.16 21.56
CA ASN A 175 29.80 3.12 20.95
C ASN A 175 29.00 4.15 20.14
N SER A 176 28.81 5.33 20.72
CA SER A 176 28.44 6.57 20.04
C SER A 176 29.70 7.39 19.74
N PRO A 177 29.81 7.94 18.54
CA PRO A 177 30.31 9.30 18.34
C PRO A 177 29.17 10.15 17.73
N GLY A 178 28.83 11.35 18.18
CA GLY A 178 29.68 12.35 18.80
C GLY A 178 30.14 13.38 17.78
N GLU A 179 29.24 13.95 16.97
CA GLU A 179 29.50 15.17 16.19
C GLU A 179 28.26 16.07 16.27
N GLY A 180 28.38 17.12 17.10
CA GLY A 180 27.44 18.21 17.18
C GLY A 180 27.86 19.31 16.21
N GLU A 181 26.99 19.64 15.26
CA GLU A 181 27.09 20.86 14.49
C GLU A 181 26.14 21.91 15.09
N ASP A 182 26.79 22.94 15.63
CA ASP A 182 26.24 24.11 16.28
C ASP A 182 25.64 25.05 15.21
N LEU A 183 24.31 25.06 15.07
CA LEU A 183 23.58 25.99 14.21
C LEU A 183 22.93 27.10 15.05
N THR A 184 23.75 28.06 15.46
CA THR A 184 23.29 29.34 15.99
C THR A 184 22.61 30.16 14.88
N MET A 185 21.28 30.09 14.80
CA MET A 185 20.49 30.98 13.94
C MET A 185 20.31 32.34 14.63
N ASN A 186 21.14 33.30 14.23
CA ASN A 186 20.98 34.73 14.52
C ASN A 186 19.68 35.24 13.89
N MET A 187 18.63 35.38 14.70
CA MET A 187 17.40 36.10 14.32
C MET A 187 17.67 37.60 14.40
N LYS A 188 17.73 38.21 13.21
CA LYS A 188 17.95 39.61 12.95
C LYS A 188 16.64 40.37 13.21
N ASP A 189 16.63 41.20 14.26
CA ASP A 189 15.50 42.06 14.61
C ASP A 189 15.18 43.03 13.46
N GLY A 190 14.11 42.71 12.73
CA GLY A 190 13.54 43.51 11.67
C GLY A 190 12.36 44.33 12.18
N SER A 191 12.62 45.62 12.39
CA SER A 191 11.71 46.77 12.37
C SER A 191 10.21 46.51 12.12
N SER A 192 9.37 46.95 13.05
CA SER A 192 7.99 47.33 12.75
C SER A 192 7.67 48.70 13.34
N SER A 193 7.79 49.71 12.49
CA SER A 193 7.42 51.10 12.74
C SER A 193 5.90 51.20 12.75
N GLN A 194 5.31 51.42 13.94
CA GLN A 194 3.89 51.72 14.09
C GLN A 194 3.60 53.16 13.66
N THR A 195 2.83 53.32 12.59
CA THR A 195 2.20 54.58 12.19
C THR A 195 0.92 54.78 13.03
N LYS A 196 0.94 55.83 13.85
CA LYS A 196 -0.21 56.33 14.59
C LYS A 196 -1.24 56.92 13.62
N LYS A 197 -2.43 56.33 13.53
CA LYS A 197 -3.63 56.98 13.00
C LYS A 197 -4.61 57.19 14.15
N ALA A 198 -4.80 58.45 14.53
CA ALA A 198 -5.81 58.89 15.46
C ALA A 198 -7.20 58.66 14.86
N ILE A 199 -8.07 58.00 15.62
CA ILE A 199 -9.50 57.84 15.34
C ILE A 199 -10.26 58.65 16.41
N PRO A 200 -11.29 59.45 16.05
CA PRO A 200 -11.97 60.37 16.96
C PRO A 200 -12.84 59.66 18.01
N GLU A 201 -12.92 60.26 19.20
CA GLU A 201 -13.38 59.65 20.47
C GLU A 201 -14.90 59.51 20.70
N ASP A 202 -15.80 59.78 19.75
CA ASP A 202 -17.18 60.17 20.15
C ASP A 202 -18.33 59.17 19.92
N GLU A 203 -18.08 57.86 19.75
CA GLU A 203 -19.18 56.93 19.42
C GLU A 203 -19.15 55.53 20.08
N LEU A 204 -18.90 55.44 21.40
CA LEU A 204 -18.97 54.15 22.11
C LEU A 204 -19.72 54.15 23.45
N LYS A 205 -20.74 55.00 23.62
CA LYS A 205 -21.46 55.12 24.91
C LYS A 205 -22.84 54.44 24.99
N ARG A 206 -23.20 53.54 24.09
CA ARG A 206 -24.42 52.72 24.25
C ARG A 206 -24.26 51.35 23.64
N ARG A 207 -23.90 50.35 24.46
CA ARG A 207 -24.73 49.17 24.71
C ARG A 207 -24.07 48.15 25.65
N VAL A 208 -24.81 47.90 26.73
CA VAL A 208 -24.93 46.63 27.47
C VAL A 208 -23.79 46.27 28.43
N SER A 209 -23.97 46.79 29.64
CA SER A 209 -23.45 46.28 30.91
C SER A 209 -23.90 44.83 31.16
N VAL A 210 -22.98 43.89 30.98
CA VAL A 210 -22.99 42.59 31.68
C VAL A 210 -21.70 42.55 32.49
N SER A 211 -21.79 42.99 33.75
CA SER A 211 -20.66 43.06 34.68
C SER A 211 -20.33 41.66 35.23
N GLY A 212 -19.65 40.86 34.43
CA GLY A 212 -18.75 39.85 34.97
C GLY A 212 -17.44 40.57 35.29
N VAL A 213 -17.14 40.78 36.58
CA VAL A 213 -15.85 41.34 37.02
C VAL A 213 -14.78 40.29 36.69
N LYS A 214 -14.34 40.28 35.43
CA LYS A 214 -13.15 39.55 35.00
C LYS A 214 -12.00 40.20 35.75
N LYS A 215 -11.55 39.55 36.82
CA LYS A 215 -10.25 39.87 37.41
C LYS A 215 -9.25 39.72 36.28
N GLU A 216 -8.65 40.84 35.88
CA GLU A 216 -7.53 40.82 34.96
C GLU A 216 -6.52 39.83 35.53
N LYS A 217 -6.25 38.76 34.77
CA LYS A 217 -5.21 37.81 35.16
C LYS A 217 -3.91 38.62 35.28
N ASP A 218 -3.20 38.42 36.38
CA ASP A 218 -1.89 39.04 36.57
C ASP A 218 -1.01 38.72 35.37
N MET A 219 -0.41 39.75 34.77
CA MET A 219 0.47 39.59 33.60
C MET A 219 1.59 38.59 33.89
N MET A 220 2.04 38.50 35.14
CA MET A 220 3.04 37.52 35.57
C MET A 220 2.57 36.07 35.33
N VAL A 221 1.32 35.76 35.68
CA VAL A 221 0.73 34.42 35.49
C VAL A 221 0.62 34.07 34.01
N ILE A 222 0.21 35.03 33.17
CA ILE A 222 0.12 34.81 31.71
C ILE A 222 1.50 34.51 31.12
N VAL A 223 2.54 35.25 31.54
CA VAL A 223 3.91 35.02 31.08
C VAL A 223 4.42 33.64 31.49
N GLU A 224 4.07 33.16 32.69
CA GLU A 224 4.44 31.83 33.16
C GLU A 224 3.69 30.72 32.43
N GLU A 225 2.36 30.85 32.24
CA GLU A 225 1.56 29.94 31.41
C GLU A 225 2.14 29.85 29.98
N LEU A 226 2.50 30.97 29.36
CA LEU A 226 3.10 30.98 28.03
C LEU A 226 4.50 30.36 27.99
N ARG A 227 5.32 30.51 29.04
CA ARG A 227 6.63 29.84 29.14
C ARG A 227 6.46 28.33 29.22
N THR A 228 5.60 27.84 30.11
CA THR A 228 5.34 26.40 30.26
C THR A 228 4.80 25.77 28.97
N LEU A 229 3.91 26.47 28.26
CA LEU A 229 3.40 25.99 26.96
C LEU A 229 4.49 25.93 25.89
N ARG A 230 5.37 26.94 25.83
CA ARG A 230 6.50 26.96 24.90
C ARG A 230 7.51 25.85 25.20
N ASP A 231 7.81 25.63 26.47
CA ASP A 231 8.73 24.56 26.89
C ASP A 231 8.15 23.18 26.54
N HIS A 232 6.84 22.96 26.78
CA HIS A 232 6.16 21.74 26.34
C HIS A 232 6.16 21.55 24.82
N GLN A 233 5.99 22.62 24.04
CA GLN A 233 6.11 22.56 22.59
C GLN A 233 7.52 22.19 22.15
N ALA A 234 8.55 22.73 22.81
CA ALA A 234 9.94 22.38 22.53
C ALA A 234 10.21 20.90 22.81
N ASP A 235 9.75 20.38 23.97
CA ASP A 235 9.89 18.96 24.33
C ASP A 235 9.21 18.05 23.30
N LEU A 236 8.00 18.39 22.86
CA LEU A 236 7.28 17.62 21.84
C LEU A 236 8.03 17.63 20.49
N ILE A 237 8.59 18.78 20.09
CA ILE A 237 9.40 18.87 18.87
C ILE A 237 10.64 17.99 19.00
N THR A 238 11.35 18.03 20.13
CA THR A 238 12.51 17.18 20.38
C THR A 238 12.15 15.70 20.30
N GLN A 239 11.04 15.28 20.91
CA GLN A 239 10.56 13.89 20.84
C GLN A 239 10.25 13.45 19.40
N LEU A 240 9.56 14.29 18.63
CA LEU A 240 9.26 13.98 17.23
C LEU A 240 10.53 13.88 16.38
N MET A 241 11.54 14.72 16.65
CA MET A 241 12.83 14.65 15.96
C MET A 241 13.59 13.37 16.32
N THR A 242 13.57 12.92 17.58
CA THR A 242 14.20 11.66 17.97
C THR A 242 13.52 10.46 17.34
N ASP A 243 12.19 10.45 17.27
CA ASP A 243 11.41 9.36 16.68
C ASP A 243 11.65 9.29 15.17
N LEU A 244 11.69 10.44 14.47
CA LEU A 244 12.05 10.49 13.06
C LEU A 244 13.45 9.93 12.81
N SER A 245 14.44 10.30 13.62
CA SER A 245 15.80 9.78 13.49
C SER A 245 15.87 8.26 13.69
N PHE A 246 15.09 7.73 14.64
CA PHE A 246 15.01 6.28 14.86
C PHE A 246 14.41 5.56 13.65
N LEU A 247 13.27 6.04 13.13
CA LEU A 247 12.61 5.47 11.97
C LEU A 247 13.47 5.54 10.70
N GLU A 248 14.24 6.62 10.51
CA GLU A 248 15.18 6.74 9.40
C GLU A 248 16.30 5.69 9.46
N LYS A 249 16.83 5.41 10.66
CA LYS A 249 17.83 4.36 10.87
C LYS A 249 17.26 2.97 10.60
N GLU A 250 16.08 2.67 11.11
CA GLU A 250 15.39 1.39 10.86
C GLU A 250 15.10 1.20 9.36
N ASN A 251 14.61 2.25 8.69
CA ASN A 251 14.35 2.20 7.25
C ASN A 251 15.63 1.96 6.43
N SER A 252 16.75 2.59 6.83
CA SER A 252 18.06 2.35 6.24
C SER A 252 18.51 0.89 6.43
N GLN A 253 18.33 0.35 7.64
CA GLN A 253 18.66 -1.04 7.96
C GLN A 253 17.84 -2.03 7.13
N LEU A 254 16.51 -1.83 7.04
CA LEU A 254 15.63 -2.68 6.22
C LEU A 254 16.00 -2.61 4.73
N LYS A 255 16.35 -1.43 4.21
CA LYS A 255 16.83 -1.27 2.83
C LYS A 255 18.11 -2.07 2.56
N ASN A 256 19.04 -2.08 3.52
CA ASN A 256 20.26 -2.88 3.41
C ASN A 256 19.94 -4.38 3.43
N GLN A 257 19.05 -4.84 4.32
CA GLN A 257 18.62 -6.24 4.35
C GLN A 257 17.95 -6.68 3.04
N VAL A 258 17.09 -5.84 2.47
CA VAL A 258 16.45 -6.12 1.17
C VAL A 258 17.50 -6.24 0.06
N ARG A 259 18.50 -5.36 0.04
CA ARG A 259 19.62 -5.43 -0.92
C ARG A 259 20.41 -6.74 -0.75
N ASP A 260 20.78 -7.09 0.47
CA ASP A 260 21.53 -8.32 0.75
C ASP A 260 20.75 -9.58 0.33
N LEU A 261 19.43 -9.59 0.52
CA LEU A 261 18.57 -10.69 0.07
C LEU A 261 18.44 -10.74 -1.46
N GLN A 262 18.35 -9.58 -2.11
CA GLN A 262 18.34 -9.50 -3.59
C GLN A 262 19.64 -10.05 -4.16
N ASP A 263 20.79 -9.65 -3.63
CA ASP A 263 22.11 -10.14 -4.05
C ASP A 263 22.23 -11.67 -3.88
N LYS A 264 21.72 -12.21 -2.77
CA LYS A 264 21.65 -13.67 -2.54
C LYS A 264 20.77 -14.38 -3.56
N CYS A 265 19.59 -13.84 -3.87
CA CYS A 265 18.72 -14.41 -4.90
C CYS A 265 19.40 -14.44 -6.26
N GLU A 266 20.06 -13.34 -6.66
CA GLU A 266 20.81 -13.28 -7.93
C GLU A 266 21.96 -14.30 -7.96
N GLN A 267 22.65 -14.49 -6.83
CA GLN A 267 23.69 -15.50 -6.67
C GLN A 267 23.15 -16.91 -6.88
N PHE A 268 22.05 -17.28 -6.21
CA PHE A 268 21.41 -18.59 -6.37
C PHE A 268 20.91 -18.81 -7.80
N GLU A 269 20.34 -17.80 -8.44
CA GLU A 269 19.95 -17.90 -9.85
C GLU A 269 21.14 -18.07 -10.79
N GLY A 270 22.27 -17.41 -10.48
CA GLY A 270 23.54 -17.60 -11.18
C GLY A 270 24.07 -19.02 -11.03
N GLU A 271 24.05 -19.57 -9.82
CA GLU A 271 24.48 -20.94 -9.54
C GLU A 271 23.56 -21.98 -10.20
N ARG A 272 22.24 -21.78 -10.15
CA ARG A 272 21.27 -22.62 -10.86
C ARG A 272 21.52 -22.63 -12.37
N ARG A 273 21.89 -21.48 -12.96
CA ARG A 273 22.29 -21.39 -14.38
C ARG A 273 23.57 -22.17 -14.66
N ARG A 274 24.59 -22.10 -13.78
CA ARG A 274 25.83 -22.88 -13.92
C ARG A 274 25.56 -24.39 -13.85
N MET A 275 24.75 -24.84 -12.89
CA MET A 275 24.39 -26.25 -12.74
C MET A 275 23.66 -26.79 -13.98
N ARG A 276 22.73 -26.00 -14.54
CA ARG A 276 22.05 -26.36 -15.80
C ARG A 276 23.05 -26.50 -16.96
N ALA A 277 23.95 -25.53 -17.12
CA ALA A 277 24.97 -25.58 -18.18
C ALA A 277 25.91 -26.80 -18.05
N MET A 278 26.26 -27.20 -16.82
CA MET A 278 27.05 -28.41 -16.59
C MET A 278 26.26 -29.68 -16.95
N ALA A 279 24.99 -29.77 -16.54
CA ALA A 279 24.13 -30.90 -16.88
C ALA A 279 24.00 -31.06 -18.41
N ASP A 280 23.75 -29.97 -19.12
CA ASP A 280 23.62 -29.95 -20.58
C ASP A 280 24.92 -30.33 -21.30
N SER A 281 26.09 -30.06 -20.71
CA SER A 281 27.39 -30.48 -21.27
C SER A 281 27.71 -31.97 -21.08
N SER A 282 27.06 -32.62 -20.09
CA SER A 282 27.30 -34.02 -19.74
C SER A 282 26.27 -34.98 -20.36
N CYS A 283 25.13 -34.47 -20.81
CA CYS A 283 24.20 -35.23 -21.64
C CYS A 283 24.73 -35.28 -23.07
N SER A 284 25.32 -36.42 -23.44
CA SER A 284 25.60 -36.80 -24.82
C SER A 284 24.42 -36.39 -25.73
N PRO A 285 24.65 -35.73 -26.88
CA PRO A 285 23.58 -35.30 -27.81
C PRO A 285 22.81 -36.48 -28.43
N PHE A 286 23.23 -37.71 -28.17
CA PHE A 286 22.44 -38.91 -28.41
C PHE A 286 21.78 -39.34 -27.10
N VAL A 287 20.48 -39.11 -26.97
CA VAL A 287 19.42 -39.98 -26.43
C VAL A 287 18.32 -39.06 -25.87
N PHE A 288 17.46 -38.58 -26.76
CA PHE A 288 16.00 -38.51 -26.62
C PHE A 288 15.51 -37.61 -27.76
N SER A 289 15.35 -38.20 -28.94
CA SER A 289 14.36 -37.67 -29.88
C SER A 289 13.03 -37.62 -29.12
N PRO A 290 12.32 -36.48 -29.10
CA PRO A 290 10.97 -36.45 -28.58
C PRO A 290 10.14 -37.38 -29.46
N LEU A 291 9.92 -38.60 -28.99
CA LEU A 291 9.00 -39.58 -29.58
C LEU A 291 7.55 -39.14 -29.31
N SER A 292 7.22 -37.91 -29.70
CA SER A 292 5.89 -37.34 -29.57
C SER A 292 5.12 -37.29 -30.90
N GLU A 293 5.68 -37.84 -31.98
CA GLU A 293 5.05 -37.86 -33.31
C GLU A 293 4.73 -39.27 -33.84
N PHE A 294 5.04 -40.33 -33.09
CA PHE A 294 4.57 -41.70 -33.39
C PHE A 294 3.54 -42.16 -32.36
N SER A 295 2.49 -41.37 -32.15
CA SER A 295 1.23 -41.95 -31.69
C SER A 295 0.54 -42.49 -32.96
N PRO A 296 0.60 -43.79 -33.25
CA PRO A 296 -0.13 -44.34 -34.40
C PRO A 296 -1.61 -43.99 -34.22
N ASP A 297 -2.21 -43.45 -35.28
CA ASP A 297 -3.64 -43.17 -35.33
C ASP A 297 -4.41 -44.34 -34.72
N ALA A 298 -5.12 -44.07 -33.63
CA ALA A 298 -5.89 -45.08 -32.95
C ALA A 298 -6.89 -45.67 -33.96
N PRO A 299 -6.87 -46.99 -34.23
CA PRO A 299 -7.81 -47.60 -35.15
C PRO A 299 -9.23 -47.31 -34.65
N SER A 300 -10.10 -46.89 -35.56
CA SER A 300 -11.48 -46.40 -35.36
C SER A 300 -12.48 -47.44 -34.80
N GLY A 301 -12.01 -48.40 -34.00
CA GLY A 301 -12.80 -49.50 -33.45
C GLY A 301 -12.46 -49.84 -32.01
N VAL A 302 -11.93 -48.90 -31.22
CA VAL A 302 -11.83 -49.12 -29.77
C VAL A 302 -13.26 -49.02 -29.20
N PRO A 303 -13.83 -50.11 -28.66
CA PRO A 303 -15.18 -50.06 -28.08
C PRO A 303 -15.20 -49.05 -26.94
N ASP A 304 -16.29 -48.28 -26.88
CA ASP A 304 -16.55 -47.28 -25.85
C ASP A 304 -16.35 -47.95 -24.48
N LEU A 305 -15.26 -47.60 -23.80
CA LEU A 305 -14.92 -48.21 -22.52
C LEU A 305 -16.04 -47.85 -21.55
N ALA A 306 -16.64 -48.88 -20.94
CA ALA A 306 -17.72 -48.71 -19.99
C ALA A 306 -17.31 -47.64 -18.96
N PRO A 307 -18.17 -46.64 -18.69
CA PRO A 307 -17.84 -45.57 -17.77
C PRO A 307 -17.41 -46.20 -16.44
N LEU A 308 -16.19 -45.86 -16.00
CA LEU A 308 -15.69 -46.34 -14.71
C LEU A 308 -16.61 -45.79 -13.62
N GLU A 309 -17.52 -46.63 -13.14
CA GLU A 309 -18.29 -46.37 -11.93
C GLU A 309 -17.29 -46.33 -10.77
N MET A 310 -17.01 -45.12 -10.29
CA MET A 310 -16.26 -44.97 -9.05
C MET A 310 -17.10 -45.54 -7.91
N PRO A 311 -16.53 -46.40 -7.05
CA PRO A 311 -17.26 -46.96 -5.92
C PRO A 311 -17.81 -45.84 -5.02
N PRO A 312 -19.00 -46.00 -4.43
CA PRO A 312 -19.54 -45.04 -3.49
C PRO A 312 -18.57 -44.93 -2.30
N LEU A 313 -17.96 -43.76 -2.17
CA LEU A 313 -17.03 -43.46 -1.08
C LEU A 313 -17.83 -42.93 0.12
N ASP A 314 -18.12 -43.82 1.07
CA ASP A 314 -18.84 -43.55 2.32
C ASP A 314 -18.00 -42.74 3.33
N PHE A 315 -17.70 -41.47 3.03
CA PHE A 315 -16.94 -40.59 3.93
C PHE A 315 -17.81 -39.69 4.83
N LEU A 316 -19.14 -39.84 4.84
CA LEU A 316 -20.05 -38.88 5.50
C LEU A 316 -20.67 -39.34 6.83
N ASP A 317 -20.34 -40.51 7.37
CA ASP A 317 -20.96 -40.99 8.62
C ASP A 317 -20.22 -40.55 9.91
N GLY A 318 -19.31 -39.59 9.80
CA GLY A 318 -18.65 -38.95 10.94
C GLY A 318 -19.54 -37.96 11.72
N THR A 319 -20.78 -38.35 12.07
CA THR A 319 -21.58 -37.60 13.05
C THR A 319 -21.07 -37.90 14.46
N GLY A 320 -19.96 -37.24 14.81
CA GLY A 320 -19.47 -37.11 16.17
C GLY A 320 -20.49 -36.38 17.04
N THR A 321 -21.50 -37.12 17.49
CA THR A 321 -22.48 -36.68 18.49
C THR A 321 -21.85 -36.92 19.87
N GLY A 322 -20.94 -36.04 20.26
CA GLY A 322 -20.41 -35.99 21.63
C GLY A 322 -21.36 -35.19 22.52
N MET A 323 -22.02 -35.89 23.45
CA MET A 323 -22.64 -35.29 24.65
C MET A 323 -21.59 -34.96 25.69
#